data_AF-A0A5D2F192-F1
#
_entry.id   AF-A0A5D2F192-F1
#
_cell.length_a   1.000
_cell.length_b   1.000
_cell.length_c   1.000
_cell.angle_alpha   90.00
_cell.angle_beta   90.00
_cell.angle_gamma   90.00
#
_symmetry.space_group_name_H-M   'P 1'
#
loop_
_entity.id
_entity.type
_entity.pdbx_description
1 polymer ?
#
loop_
_entity_poly.entity_id
_entity_poly.type
_entity_poly.pdbx_seq_one_letter_code
_entity_poly.pdbx_strand_id
1 'polypeptide(L)'
;MIQDAISKLEEALSINPKKHDALWCLGNAQTSFAFLTNKEDEARPYFEKAAQYFQQAVDEDPSNEIYLKSLEISTSKGRRRYGVIECDPLVRKGLEKTVSIWEQNE
;
A
#
# COMPACT_ATOMS: atom_id res chain seq x y z
N MET A 1 -13.13 7.83 -0.24
CA MET A 1 -12.78 7.05 -1.46
C MET A 1 -11.27 6.76 -1.41
N ILE A 2 -10.76 5.64 -1.94
CA ILE A 2 -9.33 5.28 -1.80
C ILE A 2 -8.38 6.35 -2.36
N GLN A 3 -8.79 7.06 -3.41
CA GLN A 3 -8.06 8.23 -3.91
C GLN A 3 -7.93 9.36 -2.87
N ASP A 4 -8.95 9.60 -2.04
CA ASP A 4 -8.89 10.58 -0.96
C ASP A 4 -7.87 10.15 0.12
N ALA A 5 -7.79 8.84 0.38
CA ALA A 5 -6.77 8.27 1.26
C ALA A 5 -5.35 8.48 0.71
N ILE A 6 -5.17 8.29 -0.59
CA ILE A 6 -3.90 8.55 -1.27
C ILE A 6 -3.53 10.03 -1.15
N SER A 7 -4.44 10.95 -1.48
CA SER A 7 -4.19 12.39 -1.40
C SER A 7 -3.79 12.84 0.02
N LYS A 8 -4.52 12.39 1.06
CA LYS A 8 -4.18 12.75 2.45
C LYS A 8 -2.84 12.15 2.90
N LEU A 9 -2.49 10.95 2.43
CA LEU A 9 -1.18 10.35 2.72
C LEU A 9 -0.04 11.08 1.99
N GLU A 10 -0.27 11.56 0.77
CA GLU A 10 0.68 12.42 0.05
C GLU A 10 0.86 13.77 0.74
N GLU A 11 -0.21 14.40 1.23
CA GLU A 11 -0.12 15.61 2.07
C GLU A 11 0.66 15.34 3.37
N ALA A 12 0.40 14.22 4.02
CA ALA A 12 1.12 13.81 5.22
C ALA A 12 2.63 13.59 4.95
N LEU A 13 2.98 13.05 3.79
CA LEU A 13 4.38 12.94 3.34
C LEU A 13 4.98 14.29 2.98
N SER A 14 4.20 15.23 2.45
CA SER A 14 4.66 16.59 2.20
C SER A 14 5.01 17.33 3.49
N ILE A 15 4.34 17.00 4.60
CA ILE A 15 4.64 17.55 5.93
C ILE A 15 5.80 16.77 6.58
N ASN A 16 5.81 15.44 6.46
CA ASN A 16 6.87 14.59 6.99
C ASN A 16 7.31 13.51 5.98
N PRO A 17 8.31 13.80 5.14
CA PRO A 17 8.73 12.91 4.06
C PRO A 17 9.43 11.64 4.56
N LYS A 18 9.84 11.60 5.83
CA LYS A 18 10.48 10.43 6.47
C LYS A 18 9.50 9.48 7.14
N LYS A 19 8.19 9.69 6.95
CA LYS A 19 7.17 8.84 7.56
C LYS A 19 7.02 7.54 6.76
N HIS A 20 7.85 6.55 7.10
CA HIS A 20 7.80 5.20 6.53
C HIS A 20 6.39 4.55 6.65
N ASP A 21 5.64 4.86 7.71
CA ASP A 21 4.24 4.41 7.84
C ASP A 21 3.33 4.96 6.74
N ALA A 22 3.52 6.21 6.32
CA ALA A 22 2.72 6.81 5.27
C ALA A 22 3.05 6.22 3.89
N LEU A 23 4.34 5.94 3.63
CA LEU A 23 4.79 5.20 2.44
C LEU A 23 4.15 3.80 2.39
N TRP A 24 4.16 3.07 3.51
CA TRP A 24 3.52 1.76 3.58
C TRP A 24 2.00 1.84 3.37
N CYS A 25 1.33 2.85 3.96
CA CYS A 25 -0.10 3.06 3.75
C CYS A 25 -0.43 3.42 2.30
N LEU A 26 0.43 4.18 1.60
CA LEU A 26 0.26 4.47 0.17
C LEU A 26 0.34 3.21 -0.67
N GLY A 27 1.30 2.32 -0.41
CA GLY A 27 1.39 1.03 -1.10
C GLY A 27 0.12 0.20 -0.95
N ASN A 28 -0.45 0.15 0.27
CA ASN A 28 -1.71 -0.54 0.53
C ASN A 28 -2.91 0.11 -0.17
N ALA A 29 -2.97 1.44 -0.18
CA ALA A 29 -4.04 2.17 -0.86
C ALA A 29 -3.98 1.96 -2.38
N GLN A 30 -2.80 2.03 -2.99
CA GLN A 30 -2.59 1.78 -4.42
C GLN A 30 -2.95 0.33 -4.79
N THR A 31 -2.52 -0.64 -3.98
CA THR A 31 -2.88 -2.06 -4.15
C THR A 31 -4.40 -2.25 -4.12
N SER A 32 -5.08 -1.64 -3.14
CA SER A 32 -6.54 -1.70 -3.03
C SER A 32 -7.23 -1.01 -4.19
N PHE A 33 -6.66 0.09 -4.70
CA PHE A 33 -7.17 0.78 -5.89
C PHE A 33 -7.03 -0.08 -7.15
N ALA A 34 -5.90 -0.78 -7.29
CA ALA A 34 -5.66 -1.75 -8.35
C ALA A 34 -6.71 -2.89 -8.31
N PHE A 35 -7.07 -3.37 -7.11
CA PHE A 35 -8.14 -4.36 -6.94
C PHE A 35 -9.53 -3.87 -7.32
N LEU A 36 -9.83 -2.60 -7.03
CA LEU A 36 -11.09 -1.98 -7.47
C LEU A 36 -11.10 -1.68 -8.97
N THR A 37 -9.93 -1.65 -9.60
CA THR A 37 -9.79 -1.40 -11.03
C THR A 37 -10.12 -2.67 -11.81
N ASN A 38 -11.30 -2.69 -12.43
CA ASN A 38 -11.85 -3.86 -13.12
C ASN A 38 -11.07 -4.30 -14.38
N LYS A 39 -10.02 -3.56 -14.76
CA LYS A 39 -9.17 -3.81 -15.92
C LYS A 39 -7.74 -4.04 -15.46
N GLU A 40 -7.22 -5.22 -15.74
CA GLU A 40 -5.84 -5.63 -15.42
C GLU A 40 -4.81 -4.64 -15.99
N ASP A 41 -5.01 -4.16 -17.21
CA ASP A 41 -4.08 -3.26 -17.89
C ASP A 41 -3.96 -1.90 -17.17
N GLU A 42 -5.08 -1.41 -16.62
CA GLU A 42 -5.11 -0.20 -15.80
C GLU A 42 -4.64 -0.49 -14.35
N ALA A 43 -4.82 -1.72 -13.84
CA ALA A 43 -4.42 -2.13 -12.49
C ALA A 43 -2.91 -2.34 -12.33
N ARG A 44 -2.23 -2.85 -13.37
CA ARG A 44 -0.78 -3.09 -13.40
C ARG A 44 0.07 -1.91 -12.89
N PRO A 45 -0.06 -0.68 -13.44
CA PRO A 45 0.76 0.43 -12.98
C PRO A 45 0.53 0.77 -11.50
N TYR A 46 -0.66 0.53 -10.95
CA TYR A 46 -0.93 0.75 -9.53
C TYR A 46 -0.23 -0.29 -8.65
N PHE A 47 -0.16 -1.55 -9.08
CA PHE A 47 0.62 -2.57 -8.38
C PHE A 47 2.12 -2.28 -8.41
N GLU A 48 2.65 -1.83 -9.54
CA GLU A 48 4.05 -1.42 -9.65
C GLU A 48 4.36 -0.23 -8.73
N LYS A 49 3.47 0.77 -8.72
CA LYS A 49 3.60 1.95 -7.85
C LYS A 49 3.51 1.57 -6.36
N ALA A 50 2.65 0.61 -6.01
CA ALA A 50 2.56 0.09 -4.66
C ALA A 50 3.87 -0.57 -4.20
N ALA A 51 4.47 -1.41 -5.05
CA ALA A 51 5.74 -2.06 -4.77
C ALA A 51 6.87 -1.03 -4.57
N GLN A 52 6.88 0.06 -5.34
CA GLN A 52 7.82 1.16 -5.14
C GLN A 52 7.68 1.82 -3.76
N TYR A 53 6.46 2.13 -3.32
CA TYR A 53 6.26 2.72 -1.99
C TYR A 53 6.65 1.77 -0.86
N PHE A 54 6.38 0.46 -0.99
CA PHE A 54 6.84 -0.52 -0.02
C PHE A 54 8.37 -0.62 0.02
N GLN A 55 9.02 -0.54 -1.14
CA GLN A 55 10.47 -0.55 -1.21
C GLN A 55 11.07 0.67 -0.50
N GLN A 56 10.48 1.86 -0.68
CA GLN A 56 10.89 3.08 0.02
C GLN A 56 10.65 2.95 1.54
N ALA A 57 9.53 2.37 1.96
CA ALA A 57 9.27 2.15 3.38
C ALA A 57 10.29 1.20 4.03
N VAL A 58 10.72 0.17 3.31
CA VAL A 58 11.79 -0.76 3.74
C VAL A 58 13.16 -0.08 3.74
N ASP A 59 13.44 0.79 2.78
CA ASP A 59 14.71 1.53 2.73
C ASP A 59 14.86 2.48 3.92
N GLU A 60 13.77 3.14 4.31
CA GLU A 60 13.72 4.02 5.48
C GLU A 60 13.77 3.22 6.81
N ASP A 61 13.03 2.12 6.92
CA ASP A 61 13.08 1.22 8.09
C ASP A 61 13.16 -0.26 7.67
N PRO A 62 14.38 -0.79 7.46
CA PRO A 62 14.57 -2.18 7.10
C PRO A 62 14.42 -3.13 8.29
N SER A 63 14.32 -2.61 9.53
CA SER A 63 14.10 -3.42 10.73
C SER A 63 12.64 -3.80 10.90
N ASN A 64 11.73 -3.13 10.18
CA ASN A 64 10.31 -3.38 10.25
C ASN A 64 9.89 -4.57 9.36
N GLU A 65 9.70 -5.73 10.01
CA GLU A 65 9.26 -6.97 9.37
C GLU A 65 7.95 -6.83 8.58
N ILE A 66 7.07 -5.88 8.95
CA ILE A 66 5.81 -5.65 8.25
C ILE A 66 6.07 -5.11 6.85
N TYR A 67 7.04 -4.20 6.70
CA TYR A 67 7.37 -3.59 5.41
C TYR A 67 8.07 -4.60 4.51
N LEU A 68 9.01 -5.38 5.07
CA LEU A 68 9.67 -6.47 4.36
C LEU A 68 8.66 -7.50 3.83
N LYS A 69 7.71 -7.93 4.67
CA LYS A 69 6.64 -8.84 4.24
C LYS A 69 5.77 -8.23 3.14
N SER A 70 5.44 -6.96 3.26
CA SER A 70 4.59 -6.27 2.27
C SER A 70 5.29 -6.15 0.91
N LEU A 71 6.57 -5.77 0.91
CA LEU A 71 7.41 -5.72 -0.28
C LEU A 71 7.61 -7.10 -0.92
N GLU A 72 7.88 -8.13 -0.10
CA GLU A 72 8.03 -9.50 -0.56
C GLU A 72 6.74 -9.99 -1.21
N ILE A 73 5.57 -9.70 -0.64
CA ILE A 73 4.28 -10.08 -1.22
C ILE A 73 4.05 -9.38 -2.55
N SER A 74 4.30 -8.06 -2.62
CA SER A 74 4.14 -7.28 -3.85
C SER A 74 5.08 -7.74 -4.97
N THR A 75 6.32 -8.09 -4.64
CA THR A 75 7.35 -8.49 -5.62
C THR A 75 7.28 -9.98 -5.97
N SER A 76 7.08 -10.85 -4.99
CA SER A 76 7.13 -12.31 -5.15
C SER A 76 5.81 -12.91 -5.61
N LYS A 77 4.65 -12.34 -5.26
CA LYS A 77 3.33 -12.86 -5.68
C LYS A 77 2.74 -12.17 -6.90
N GLY A 78 3.20 -10.97 -7.27
CA GLY A 78 2.78 -10.26 -8.49
C GLY A 78 3.04 -11.00 -9.81
N ARG A 79 3.80 -12.11 -9.80
CA ARG A 79 4.07 -12.97 -10.97
C ARG A 79 3.43 -14.35 -10.96
N ARG A 80 2.80 -14.82 -9.87
CA ARG A 80 2.16 -16.15 -9.83
C ARG A 80 0.67 -16.04 -9.52
N ARG A 81 -0.14 -16.06 -10.60
CA ARG A 81 -1.61 -16.11 -10.66
C ARG A 81 -2.36 -14.79 -10.37
N TYR A 82 -2.63 -14.06 -11.45
CA TYR A 82 -3.88 -13.30 -11.63
C TYR A 82 -5.07 -14.27 -11.61
N GLY A 83 -5.49 -14.68 -10.43
CA GLY A 83 -6.66 -15.56 -10.28
C GLY A 83 -7.25 -15.51 -8.89
N VAL A 84 -6.42 -15.36 -7.88
CA VAL A 84 -6.83 -15.07 -6.50
C VAL A 84 -5.62 -14.41 -5.85
N ILE A 85 -5.40 -13.10 -6.08
CA ILE A 85 -4.70 -12.36 -5.02
C ILE A 85 -5.77 -12.21 -3.96
N GLU A 86 -5.93 -13.25 -3.14
CA GLU A 86 -6.68 -13.16 -1.90
C GLU A 86 -6.10 -11.92 -1.23
N CYS A 87 -6.96 -10.95 -0.92
CA CYS A 87 -6.56 -9.74 -0.23
C CYS A 87 -5.99 -10.20 1.11
N ASP A 88 -4.68 -10.49 1.10
CA ASP A 88 -3.96 -11.19 2.15
C ASP A 88 -4.32 -10.45 3.46
N PRO A 89 -4.59 -11.14 4.58
CA PRO A 89 -5.11 -10.50 5.79
C PRO A 89 -4.25 -9.32 6.29
N LEU A 90 -3.01 -9.19 5.83
CA LEU A 90 -2.15 -8.02 6.00
C LEU A 90 -2.61 -6.76 5.24
N VAL A 91 -3.07 -6.89 3.99
CA VAL A 91 -3.66 -5.77 3.22
C VAL A 91 -4.98 -5.34 3.86
N ARG A 92 -5.79 -6.31 4.29
CA ARG A 92 -7.03 -6.03 5.06
C ARG A 92 -6.71 -5.34 6.39
N LYS A 93 -5.72 -5.81 7.13
CA LYS A 93 -5.28 -5.20 8.39
C LYS A 93 -4.62 -3.84 8.19
N GLY A 94 -3.96 -3.63 7.06
CA GLY A 94 -3.46 -2.33 6.61
C GLY A 94 -4.60 -1.37 6.34
N LEU A 95 -5.65 -1.84 5.66
CA LEU A 95 -6.87 -1.07 5.42
C LEU A 95 -7.57 -0.72 6.74
N GLU A 96 -7.75 -1.69 7.64
CA GLU A 96 -8.34 -1.47 8.97
C GLU A 96 -7.51 -0.47 9.79
N LYS A 97 -6.17 -0.59 9.78
CA LYS A 97 -5.30 0.40 10.43
C LYS A 97 -5.40 1.77 9.79
N THR A 98 -5.42 1.88 8.47
CA THR A 98 -5.59 3.17 7.79
C THR A 98 -6.94 3.79 8.13
N VAL A 99 -8.02 3.00 8.14
CA VAL A 99 -9.35 3.47 8.56
C VAL A 99 -9.36 3.88 10.03
N SER A 100 -8.72 3.14 10.94
CA SER A 100 -8.62 3.51 12.36
C SER A 100 -7.76 4.75 12.62
N ILE A 101 -6.72 4.99 11.83
CA ILE A 101 -5.92 6.23 11.89
C ILE A 101 -6.76 7.43 11.40
N TRP A 102 -7.63 7.18 10.43
CA TRP A 102 -8.57 8.15 9.89
C TRP A 102 -9.71 8.51 10.86
N GLU A 103 -10.32 7.51 11.51
CA GLU A 103 -11.42 7.72 12.48
C GLU A 103 -10.98 8.47 13.75
N GLN A 104 -9.67 8.49 14.05
CA GLN A 104 -9.10 9.25 15.17
C GLN A 104 -8.70 10.70 14.81
N ASN A 105 -8.84 11.12 13.56
CA ASN A 105 -8.52 12.48 13.09
C ASN A 105 -9.77 13.26 12.64
N GLU A 106 -10.97 12.88 13.09
CA GLU A 106 -12.21 13.65 12.95
C GLU A 106 -12.65 14.26 14.28
#